data_AF-A0A484N7B4-F1
#
_entry.id   AF-A0A484N7B4-F1
#
_cell.length_a   1.000
_cell.length_b   1.000
_cell.length_c   1.000
_cell.angle_alpha   90.00
_cell.angle_beta   90.00
_cell.angle_gamma   90.00
#
_symmetry.space_group_name_H-M   'P 1'
#
loop_
_entity.id
_entity.type
_entity.pdbx_description
1 polymer ?
#
loop_
_entity_poly.entity_id
_entity_poly.type
_entity_poly.pdbx_seq_one_letter_code
_entity_poly.pdbx_strand_id
1 'polypeptide(L)'
;MNRYNGGNDYVGWHADDEKIYGPTPDIASVSFGCERDFFLKKKPNKISRGKYGEDESQSKRSKKPDDPEKHRFALKNGSLLVMRGNTQRDWLHSVPKRAKAIGMRINLTFRHVL
;
A
#
# COMPACT_ATOMS: atom_id res chain seq x y z
N MET A 1 2.98 -15.02 5.12
CA MET A 1 1.91 -15.52 4.23
C MET A 1 0.61 -14.87 4.63
N ASN A 2 -0.23 -14.47 3.68
CA ASN A 2 -1.54 -13.88 3.94
C ASN A 2 -2.64 -14.79 3.38
N ARG A 3 -3.64 -15.14 4.20
CA ARG A 3 -4.81 -15.91 3.79
C ARG A 3 -6.06 -15.04 3.97
N TYR A 4 -6.84 -14.91 2.90
CA TYR A 4 -8.09 -14.17 2.87
C TYR A 4 -9.20 -15.20 2.64
N ASN A 5 -10.09 -15.38 3.61
CA ASN A 5 -11.21 -16.31 3.55
C ASN A 5 -12.33 -15.81 2.64
N GLY A 6 -12.47 -14.49 2.52
CA GLY A 6 -13.51 -13.85 1.71
C GLY A 6 -13.30 -12.36 1.55
N GLY A 7 -14.38 -11.64 1.26
CA GLY A 7 -14.35 -10.21 0.94
C GLY A 7 -14.13 -9.28 2.12
N ASN A 8 -14.27 -9.80 3.35
CA ASN A 8 -14.13 -9.04 4.59
C ASN A 8 -12.69 -9.01 5.11
N ASP A 9 -11.85 -9.93 4.65
CA ASP A 9 -10.43 -9.97 5.00
C ASP A 9 -9.68 -8.96 4.15
N TYR A 10 -8.79 -8.21 4.78
CA TYR A 10 -8.09 -7.09 4.15
C TYR A 10 -6.72 -6.88 4.79
N VAL A 11 -5.86 -6.18 4.07
CA VAL A 11 -4.64 -5.60 4.65
C VAL A 11 -4.70 -4.11 4.41
N GLY A 12 -4.58 -3.34 5.49
CA GLY A 12 -4.60 -1.87 5.47
C GLY A 12 -3.42 -1.28 4.69
N TRP A 13 -3.42 0.05 4.57
CA TRP A 13 -2.31 0.77 3.94
C TRP A 13 -1.02 0.61 4.75
N HIS A 14 0.01 0.03 4.15
CA HIS A 14 1.33 -0.17 4.76
C HIS A 14 2.43 -0.15 3.68
N ALA A 15 3.68 -0.17 4.12
CA ALA A 15 4.83 -0.46 3.28
C ALA A 15 5.67 -1.53 3.98
N ASP A 16 6.44 -2.30 3.22
CA ASP A 16 7.39 -3.26 3.77
C ASP A 16 8.75 -2.56 3.96
N ASP A 17 8.82 -1.59 4.88
CA ASP A 17 9.99 -0.72 5.12
C ASP A 17 10.76 -1.05 6.41
N GLU A 18 10.64 -2.30 6.87
CA GLU A 18 11.43 -2.81 7.99
C GLU A 18 12.92 -2.86 7.65
N LYS A 19 13.78 -2.42 8.58
CA LYS A 19 15.22 -2.29 8.37
C LYS A 19 15.92 -3.60 7.96
N ILE A 20 15.37 -4.73 8.40
CA ILE A 20 15.90 -6.07 8.12
C ILE A 20 15.86 -6.47 6.64
N TYR A 21 15.14 -5.73 5.79
CA TYR A 21 15.08 -5.97 4.34
C TYR A 21 16.03 -5.07 3.54
N GLY A 22 16.78 -4.19 4.20
CA GLY A 22 17.66 -3.21 3.54
C GLY A 22 16.92 -1.98 2.99
N PRO A 23 17.65 -1.02 2.38
CA PRO A 23 17.09 0.28 1.98
C PRO A 23 16.18 0.24 0.74
N THR A 24 16.35 -0.76 -0.12
CA THR A 24 15.60 -0.94 -1.37
C THR A 24 15.26 -2.41 -1.57
N PRO A 25 14.36 -2.98 -0.75
CA PRO A 25 14.07 -4.40 -0.80
C PRO A 25 13.36 -4.80 -2.09
N ASP A 26 13.75 -5.95 -2.63
CA ASP A 26 13.03 -6.62 -3.71
C ASP A 26 12.00 -7.58 -3.11
N ILE A 27 10.73 -7.34 -3.40
CA ILE A 27 9.61 -8.10 -2.83
C ILE A 27 8.82 -8.74 -3.96
N ALA A 28 8.76 -10.07 -3.94
CA ALA A 28 7.96 -10.85 -4.86
C ALA A 28 6.68 -11.33 -4.16
N SER A 29 5.53 -11.06 -4.76
CA SER A 29 4.22 -11.44 -4.23
C SER A 29 3.49 -12.32 -5.23
N VAL A 30 3.21 -13.56 -4.86
CA VAL A 30 2.49 -14.53 -5.69
C VAL A 30 1.10 -14.76 -5.13
N SER A 31 0.08 -14.67 -6.00
CA SER A 31 -1.33 -14.78 -5.62
C SER A 31 -1.96 -16.05 -6.16
N PHE A 32 -2.72 -16.75 -5.31
CA PHE A 32 -3.50 -17.93 -5.68
C PHE A 32 -4.96 -17.80 -5.21
N GLY A 33 -5.88 -18.36 -5.97
CA GLY A 33 -7.32 -18.34 -5.67
C GLY A 33 -8.02 -17.08 -6.16
N CYS A 34 -8.98 -16.60 -5.39
CA CYS A 34 -9.90 -15.54 -5.79
C CYS A 34 -9.19 -14.21 -6.04
N GLU A 35 -9.54 -13.53 -7.14
CA GLU A 35 -8.96 -12.24 -7.52
C GLU A 35 -9.16 -11.19 -6.42
N ARG A 36 -8.14 -10.34 -6.22
CA ARG A 36 -8.23 -9.16 -5.36
C ARG A 36 -7.53 -7.97 -6.00
N ASP A 37 -8.08 -6.80 -5.74
CA ASP A 37 -7.42 -5.55 -6.09
C ASP A 37 -6.30 -5.24 -5.09
N PHE A 38 -5.10 -5.05 -5.62
CA PHE A 38 -3.97 -4.48 -4.92
C PHE A 38 -3.88 -3.00 -5.26
N PHE A 39 -3.92 -2.15 -4.25
CA PHE A 39 -3.81 -0.71 -4.43
C PHE A 39 -2.43 -0.22 -4.01
N LEU A 40 -1.91 0.77 -4.72
CA LEU A 40 -0.68 1.48 -4.41
C LEU A 40 -0.96 2.98 -4.41
N LYS A 41 -0.49 3.72 -3.40
CA LYS A 41 -0.61 5.20 -3.33
C LYS A 41 0.66 5.83 -2.79
N LYS A 42 1.00 7.04 -3.20
CA LYS A 42 2.17 7.75 -2.63
C LYS A 42 1.99 8.00 -1.13
N LYS A 43 3.09 7.87 -0.38
CA LYS A 43 3.14 8.35 1.01
C LYS A 43 2.89 9.87 1.01
N PRO A 44 2.17 10.42 2.01
CA PRO A 44 2.00 11.86 2.11
C PRO A 44 3.37 12.52 2.29
N ASN A 45 3.64 13.60 1.55
CA ASN A 45 4.83 14.41 1.76
C ASN A 45 4.82 14.91 3.21
N LYS A 46 5.83 14.50 3.99
CA LYS A 46 6.13 15.13 5.28
C LYS A 46 6.74 16.50 5.00
N ILE A 47 5.95 17.45 4.51
CA ILE A 47 6.31 18.86 4.69
C ILE A 47 6.32 19.04 6.20
N SER A 48 7.50 19.32 6.74
CA SER A 48 7.70 19.65 8.15
C SER A 48 6.63 20.64 8.59
N ARG A 49 5.69 20.19 9.44
CA ARG A 49 4.90 21.12 10.25
C ARG A 49 5.90 21.82 11.16
N GLY A 50 6.42 22.95 10.70
CA GLY A 50 7.24 23.83 11.50
C GLY A 50 6.44 24.23 12.75
N LYS A 51 7.05 24.05 13.92
CA LYS A 51 6.63 24.70 15.15
C LYS A 51 6.87 26.20 15.00
N TYR A 52 5.85 26.99 14.70
CA TYR A 52 5.83 28.42 15.02
C TYR A 52 4.40 28.81 15.43
N GLY A 53 4.34 29.67 16.46
CA GLY A 53 3.18 29.91 17.31
C GLY A 53 2.01 30.64 16.67
N GLU A 54 0.99 30.77 17.51
CA GLU A 54 -0.24 31.55 17.33
C GLU A 54 0.07 32.97 16.83
N ASP A 55 -0.55 33.42 15.73
CA ASP A 55 -1.67 34.37 15.81
C ASP A 55 -2.35 34.63 14.43
N GLU A 56 -3.64 34.92 14.51
CA GLU A 56 -4.59 35.56 13.59
C GLU A 56 -4.78 35.14 12.10
N SER A 57 -6.02 34.68 11.86
CA SER A 57 -6.97 35.23 10.88
C SER A 57 -6.46 35.47 9.45
N GLN A 58 -6.65 34.48 8.59
CA GLN A 58 -7.16 34.71 7.22
C GLN A 58 -7.64 33.40 6.58
N SER A 59 -8.93 33.36 6.29
CA SER A 59 -9.60 32.37 5.45
C SER A 59 -8.96 32.34 4.05
N LYS A 60 -7.90 31.55 3.89
CA LYS A 60 -7.41 31.09 2.59
C LYS A 60 -7.88 29.67 2.41
N ARG A 61 -8.93 29.51 1.59
CA ARG A 61 -9.47 28.25 1.09
C ARG A 61 -8.31 27.41 0.56
N SER A 62 -7.77 26.55 1.41
CA SER A 62 -6.64 25.69 1.05
C SER A 62 -7.14 24.81 -0.08
N LYS A 63 -6.56 24.94 -1.27
CA LYS A 63 -6.78 23.98 -2.35
C LYS A 63 -6.59 22.60 -1.74
N LYS A 64 -7.63 21.76 -1.75
CA LYS A 64 -7.50 20.36 -1.34
C LYS A 64 -6.28 19.83 -2.12
N PRO A 65 -5.25 19.27 -1.45
CA PRO A 65 -4.16 18.64 -2.18
C PRO A 65 -4.78 17.62 -3.13
N ASP A 66 -4.29 17.58 -4.37
CA ASP A 66 -4.73 16.62 -5.39
C ASP A 66 -4.82 15.22 -4.77
N ASP A 67 -5.87 14.46 -5.12
CA ASP A 67 -6.03 13.10 -4.60
C ASP A 67 -4.73 12.34 -4.90
N PRO A 68 -4.02 11.83 -3.88
CA PRO A 68 -2.74 11.18 -4.09
C PRO A 68 -2.90 10.10 -5.14
N GLU A 69 -2.01 10.12 -6.13
CA GLU A 69 -1.94 9.16 -7.23
C GLU A 69 -2.13 7.73 -6.68
N LYS A 70 -3.25 7.11 -7.07
CA LYS A 70 -3.64 5.75 -6.66
C LYS A 70 -3.59 4.85 -7.90
N HIS A 71 -2.72 3.86 -7.87
CA HIS A 71 -2.72 2.79 -8.86
C HIS A 71 -3.47 1.57 -8.32
N ARG A 72 -4.12 0.85 -9.22
CA ARG A 72 -4.87 -0.38 -8.93
C ARG A 72 -4.40 -1.48 -9.85
N PHE A 73 -4.08 -2.63 -9.26
CA PHE A 73 -3.68 -3.84 -9.97
C PHE A 73 -4.62 -4.98 -9.59
N ALA A 74 -5.27 -5.60 -10.59
CA ALA A 74 -6.07 -6.79 -10.39
C ALA A 74 -5.15 -8.02 -10.32
N LEU A 75 -4.99 -8.61 -9.13
CA LEU A 75 -4.16 -9.79 -8.92
C LEU A 75 -5.01 -11.05 -9.04
N LYS A 76 -4.91 -11.70 -10.19
CA LYS A 76 -5.60 -12.95 -10.53
C LYS A 76 -4.88 -14.16 -9.92
N ASN A 77 -5.52 -15.33 -10.02
CA ASN A 77 -4.85 -16.59 -9.72
C ASN A 77 -3.58 -16.74 -10.58
N GLY A 78 -2.46 -17.07 -9.96
CA GLY A 78 -1.16 -17.23 -10.61
C GLY A 78 -0.41 -15.93 -10.91
N SER A 79 -0.95 -14.76 -10.53
CA SER A 79 -0.24 -13.48 -10.74
C SER A 79 0.99 -13.36 -9.84
N LEU A 80 2.11 -12.94 -10.44
CA LEU A 80 3.32 -12.48 -9.76
C LEU A 80 3.38 -10.94 -9.83
N LEU A 81 3.44 -10.30 -8.68
CA LEU A 81 3.71 -8.87 -8.54
C LEU A 81 5.09 -8.68 -7.93
N VAL A 82 5.91 -7.84 -8.54
CA VAL A 82 7.27 -7.54 -8.08
C VAL A 82 7.36 -6.06 -7.74
N MET A 83 7.70 -5.75 -6.49
CA MET A 83 7.96 -4.39 -6.00
C MET A 83 9.45 -4.24 -5.73
N ARG A 84 10.11 -3.25 -6.36
CA ARG A 84 11.57 -3.08 -6.34
C ARG A 84 11.96 -1.62 -6.25
N GLY A 85 13.23 -1.37 -5.95
CA GLY A 85 13.77 -0.01 -5.84
C GLY A 85 13.09 0.75 -4.71
N ASN A 86 12.59 1.96 -4.99
CA ASN A 86 12.07 2.85 -3.96
C ASN A 86 10.59 2.62 -3.61
N THR A 87 9.95 1.55 -4.10
CA THR A 87 8.52 1.31 -3.86
C THR A 87 8.16 1.33 -2.38
N GLN A 88 8.89 0.59 -1.53
CA GLN A 88 8.58 0.53 -0.10
C GLN A 88 8.90 1.84 0.63
N ARG A 89 9.84 2.63 0.11
CA ARG A 89 10.17 3.94 0.67
C ARG A 89 9.07 4.97 0.38
N ASP A 90 8.61 5.04 -0.86
CA ASP A 90 7.82 6.17 -1.36
C ASP A 90 6.31 5.88 -1.44
N TRP A 91 5.90 4.61 -1.39
CA TRP A 91 4.52 4.18 -1.59
C TRP A 91 3.98 3.36 -0.43
N LEU A 92 2.65 3.42 -0.26
CA LEU A 92 1.87 2.52 0.58
C LEU A 92 1.04 1.62 -0.31
N HIS A 93 0.83 0.39 0.11
CA HIS A 93 -0.02 -0.57 -0.56
C HIS A 93 -1.08 -1.16 0.36
N SER A 94 -2.17 -1.64 -0.23
CA SER A 94 -3.28 -2.29 0.51
C SER A 94 -4.02 -3.30 -0.36
N VAL A 95 -4.72 -4.22 0.32
CA VAL A 95 -5.72 -5.10 -0.26
C VAL A 95 -7.02 -4.84 0.49
N PRO A 96 -7.94 -3.99 -0.01
CA PRO A 96 -9.12 -3.57 0.71
C PRO A 96 -10.22 -4.63 0.72
N LYS A 97 -11.19 -4.45 1.62
CA LYS A 97 -12.43 -5.24 1.61
C LYS A 97 -13.15 -5.12 0.27
N ARG A 98 -13.74 -6.22 -0.19
CA ARG A 98 -14.48 -6.32 -1.45
C ARG A 98 -15.65 -7.28 -1.28
N ALA A 99 -16.88 -6.75 -1.14
CA ALA A 99 -18.08 -7.58 -0.95
C ALA A 99 -18.27 -8.67 -2.02
N LYS A 100 -17.86 -8.39 -3.27
CA LYS A 100 -17.95 -9.34 -4.40
C LYS A 100 -16.90 -10.46 -4.37
N ALA A 101 -15.94 -10.40 -3.45
CA ALA A 101 -14.81 -11.31 -3.43
C ALA A 101 -15.10 -12.51 -2.52
N ILE A 102 -15.93 -13.42 -3.03
CA ILE A 102 -16.56 -14.49 -2.24
C ILE A 102 -15.59 -15.66 -1.98
N GLY A 103 -14.63 -15.90 -2.88
CA GLY A 103 -13.69 -17.00 -2.76
C GLY A 103 -12.46 -16.70 -1.90
N MET A 104 -11.82 -17.78 -1.42
CA MET A 104 -10.55 -17.73 -0.71
C MET A 104 -9.41 -17.27 -1.61
N ARG A 105 -8.47 -16.49 -1.05
CA ARG A 105 -7.20 -16.10 -1.68
C ARG A 105 -6.03 -16.38 -0.74
N ILE A 106 -4.94 -16.88 -1.29
CA ILE A 106 -3.65 -17.00 -0.61
C ILE A 106 -2.66 -16.08 -1.31
N ASN A 107 -1.87 -15.34 -0.53
CA ASN A 107 -0.75 -14.56 -1.03
C ASN A 107 0.54 -14.94 -0.30
N LEU A 108 1.55 -15.30 -1.09
CA LEU A 108 2.89 -15.56 -0.62
C LEU A 108 3.76 -14.36 -0.96
N THR A 109 4.30 -13.70 0.07
CA THR A 109 5.23 -12.58 -0.09
C THR A 109 6.61 -13.06 0.28
N PHE A 110 7.53 -13.05 -0.68
CA PHE A 110 8.92 -13.42 -0.52
C PHE A 110 9.75 -12.15 -0.36
N ARG A 111 10.65 -12.17 0.63
CA ARG A 111 11.58 -11.09 0.97
C ARG A 111 12.93 -11.71 1.27
N HIS A 112 14.00 -11.01 0.93
CA HIS A 112 15.34 -11.37 1.37
C HIS A 112 15.63 -10.64 2.70
N VAL A 113 16.08 -11.39 3.71
CA VAL A 113 16.47 -10.84 5.01
C VAL A 113 17.98 -10.69 5.01
N LEU A 114 18.46 -9.49 5.39
CA LEU A 114 19.88 -9.12 5.46
C LEU A 114 20.43 -9.23 6.87
#